data_AF-A0A7C1H8I8-F1
#
_entry.id   AF-A0A7C1H8I8-F1
#
_cell.length_a   1.000
_cell.length_b   1.000
_cell.length_c   1.000
_cell.angle_alpha   90.00
_cell.angle_beta   90.00
_cell.angle_gamma   90.00
#
_symmetry.space_group_name_H-M   'P 1'
#
loop_
_entity.id
_entity.type
_entity.pdbx_description
1 polymer ?
#
loop_
_entity_poly.entity_id
_entity_poly.type
_entity_poly.pdbx_seq_one_letter_code
_entity_poly.pdbx_strand_id
1 'polypeptide(L)'
;MDKKTINVKNAVLAASAVLLTAGQVLFFSGLQVQGLALSLAAVLFTALLFPRIRGAIAGIKNGLFIALFAAFAAIAVYLASSGTGYALWFFLASAAFLLLMMRSSGGISGLTGIQQESAKPEKWEKYFLILLIAILFFTRMFMPGQYPAGAGGHEGEMHHYVNDLKIEYTGHSFPPNISFPTLVFYQGIFASKFFGDEIGSYRLPSGLWGAAGIIAFYFLARALFSPRAAAFAALLFAASNLHIVQSRWFYAGTILIPPLLAGFAFIIYGIRHRKWYLFFLAGLAAGFALHGYFPGRGAPLIFLAWFCASFVLWRGFRITAPHFLVFWLGFAITGSPVILFALKHPQVYFQYMTHANPNTGQGIGRYIETIALNFREYARVFHFRSDMDYSFQMGRPPILDRVTGALFPPAFFAAFLLFFRPVSAFILLVFFAGMLPAMLGDAGFDHPTQRRMIMALPAVYLFAALSFEALRRAIAPPHKTKTAVIFFILSLTAASAVVIKSSRNFFFDYCGSPYQSMMYGRPFYEGGQIFKRKKRTCALRQPLFPE
;
A
#
# COMPACT_ATOMS: atom_id res chain seq x y z
N MET A 1 51.12 -6.41 -0.83
CA MET A 1 50.31 -5.30 -0.27
C MET A 1 50.61 -5.23 1.22
N ASP A 2 51.15 -4.13 1.70
CA ASP A 2 51.76 -4.04 3.03
C ASP A 2 50.72 -4.11 4.17
N LYS A 3 51.01 -4.83 5.26
CA LYS A 3 50.05 -5.05 6.39
C LYS A 3 49.59 -3.73 7.03
N LYS A 4 50.45 -2.70 7.04
CA LYS A 4 50.12 -1.35 7.52
C LYS A 4 49.05 -0.65 6.66
N THR A 5 49.10 -0.82 5.35
CA THR A 5 48.12 -0.19 4.43
C THR A 5 46.74 -0.85 4.51
N ILE A 6 46.66 -2.11 4.94
CA ILE A 6 45.40 -2.82 5.18
C ILE A 6 44.73 -2.32 6.48
N ASN A 7 45.52 -2.00 7.51
CA ASN A 7 45.01 -1.54 8.81
C ASN A 7 44.38 -0.14 8.74
N VAL A 8 45.00 0.80 8.03
CA VAL A 8 44.47 2.17 7.84
C VAL A 8 43.16 2.17 7.07
N LYS A 9 43.01 1.28 6.08
CA LYS A 9 41.77 1.17 5.26
C LYS A 9 40.58 0.69 6.10
N ASN A 10 40.78 -0.34 6.92
CA ASN A 10 39.73 -0.89 7.77
C ASN A 10 39.33 0.09 8.88
N ALA A 11 40.29 0.83 9.44
CA ALA A 11 40.02 1.86 10.44
C ALA A 11 39.16 3.01 9.88
N VAL A 12 39.45 3.50 8.68
CA VAL A 12 38.66 4.56 8.03
C VAL A 12 37.23 4.10 7.75
N LEU A 13 37.04 2.89 7.21
CA LEU A 13 35.71 2.35 6.93
C LEU A 13 34.90 2.06 8.21
N ALA A 14 35.55 1.55 9.26
CA ALA A 14 34.91 1.33 10.55
C ALA A 14 34.48 2.67 11.18
N ALA A 15 35.34 3.69 11.13
CA ALA A 15 35.00 5.02 11.63
C ALA A 15 33.83 5.65 10.85
N SER A 16 33.83 5.58 9.51
CA SER A 16 32.71 6.05 8.70
C SER A 16 31.40 5.32 9.00
N ALA A 17 31.45 3.98 9.17
CA ALA A 17 30.27 3.19 9.51
C ALA A 17 29.72 3.52 10.90
N VAL A 18 30.60 3.73 11.88
CA VAL A 18 30.23 4.14 13.24
C VAL A 18 29.61 5.53 13.23
N LEU A 19 30.23 6.50 12.56
CA LEU A 19 29.71 7.87 12.45
C LEU A 19 28.37 7.90 11.72
N LEU A 20 28.21 7.12 10.65
CA LEU A 20 26.95 7.02 9.92
C LEU A 20 25.87 6.39 10.81
N THR A 21 26.18 5.28 11.50
CA THR A 21 25.22 4.58 12.37
C THR A 21 24.81 5.45 13.55
N ALA A 22 25.76 6.12 14.21
CA ALA A 22 25.49 7.07 15.27
C ALA A 22 24.69 8.27 14.77
N GLY A 23 25.00 8.79 13.58
CA GLY A 23 24.22 9.83 12.92
C GLY A 23 22.78 9.41 12.68
N GLN A 24 22.54 8.19 12.18
CA GLN A 24 21.19 7.67 11.99
C GLN A 24 20.46 7.46 13.32
N VAL A 25 21.11 6.89 14.34
CA VAL A 25 20.52 6.71 15.68
C VAL A 25 20.09 8.06 16.27
N LEU A 26 20.97 9.07 16.24
CA LEU A 26 20.64 10.41 16.73
C LEU A 26 19.49 11.05 15.94
N PHE A 27 19.50 10.88 14.62
CA PHE A 27 18.45 11.39 13.74
C PHE A 27 17.09 10.77 14.06
N PHE A 28 17.03 9.45 14.29
CA PHE A 28 15.79 8.75 14.62
C PHE A 28 15.33 8.94 16.07
N SER A 29 16.24 9.26 17.00
CA SER A 29 15.94 9.54 18.42
C SER A 29 15.47 10.98 18.70
N GLY A 30 15.32 11.83 17.68
CA GLY A 30 14.80 13.20 17.82
C GLY A 30 15.87 14.30 17.85
N LEU A 31 17.16 13.93 17.84
CA LEU A 31 18.31 14.86 17.72
C LEU A 31 18.70 15.02 16.25
N GLN A 32 17.78 15.59 15.47
CA GLN A 32 17.79 15.55 14.00
C GLN A 32 18.97 16.31 13.39
N VAL A 33 19.31 17.49 13.91
CA VAL A 33 20.43 18.31 13.41
C VAL A 33 21.77 17.62 13.66
N GLN A 34 21.95 17.07 14.87
CA GLN A 34 23.16 16.35 15.26
C GLN A 34 23.32 15.06 14.46
N GLY A 35 22.22 14.33 14.24
CA GLY A 35 22.21 13.13 13.41
C GLY A 35 22.54 13.40 11.94
N LEU A 36 22.05 14.52 11.41
CA LEU A 36 22.37 14.98 10.05
C LEU A 36 23.85 15.36 9.91
N ALA A 37 24.36 16.15 10.86
CA ALA A 37 25.73 16.60 10.90
C ALA A 37 26.71 15.42 10.97
N LEU A 38 26.43 14.41 11.81
CA LEU A 38 27.24 13.19 11.87
C LEU A 38 27.19 12.38 10.56
N SER A 39 26.02 12.29 9.93
CA SER A 39 25.86 11.55 8.67
C SER A 39 26.61 12.24 7.52
N LEU A 40 26.55 13.57 7.44
CA LEU A 40 27.32 14.38 6.50
C LEU A 40 28.82 14.31 6.78
N ALA A 41 29.23 14.36 8.05
CA ALA A 41 30.62 14.20 8.44
C ALA A 41 31.17 12.83 8.03
N ALA A 42 30.40 11.74 8.19
CA ALA A 42 30.78 10.41 7.72
C ALA A 42 30.99 10.36 6.20
N VAL A 43 30.10 11.01 5.44
CA VAL A 43 30.20 11.12 3.98
C VAL A 43 31.44 11.91 3.57
N LEU A 44 31.66 13.09 4.15
CA LEU A 44 32.79 13.96 3.85
C LEU A 44 34.12 13.30 4.22
N PHE A 45 34.19 12.66 5.39
CA PHE A 45 35.35 11.90 5.85
C PHE A 45 35.71 10.77 4.89
N THR A 46 34.70 10.06 4.36
CA THR A 46 34.90 8.98 3.38
C THR A 46 35.34 9.52 2.01
N ALA A 47 34.77 10.65 1.59
CA ALA A 47 35.10 11.30 0.32
C ALA A 47 36.52 11.87 0.31
N LEU A 48 36.96 12.52 1.39
CA LEU A 48 38.30 13.10 1.53
C LEU A 48 39.40 12.05 1.50
N LEU A 49 39.16 10.88 2.09
CA LEU A 49 40.15 9.79 2.16
C LEU A 49 40.09 8.82 0.96
N PHE A 50 39.20 9.08 0.00
CA PHE A 50 38.99 8.28 -1.21
C PHE A 50 40.26 7.96 -2.02
N PRO A 51 41.21 8.90 -2.23
CA PRO A 51 42.43 8.61 -2.99
C PRO A 51 43.33 7.53 -2.34
N ARG A 52 43.34 7.46 -1.00
CA ARG A 52 44.20 6.53 -0.23
C ARG A 52 43.66 5.11 -0.13
N ILE A 53 42.40 4.90 -0.48
CA ILE A 53 41.70 3.62 -0.36
C ILE A 53 41.37 2.97 -1.73
N ARG A 54 41.88 3.56 -2.84
CA ARG A 54 41.55 3.26 -4.24
C ARG A 54 41.56 1.79 -4.67
N GLY A 55 42.47 0.98 -4.12
CA GLY A 55 42.59 -0.45 -4.44
C GLY A 55 41.60 -1.38 -3.71
N ALA A 56 40.90 -0.90 -2.66
CA ALA A 56 39.89 -1.68 -1.93
C ALA A 56 38.45 -1.39 -2.43
N ILE A 57 38.33 -0.63 -3.53
CA ILE A 57 37.14 0.17 -3.86
C ILE A 57 35.93 -0.60 -4.40
N ALA A 58 36.07 -1.83 -4.87
CA ALA A 58 34.90 -2.59 -5.32
C ALA A 58 33.84 -2.76 -4.20
N GLY A 59 34.27 -2.91 -2.94
CA GLY A 59 33.39 -2.91 -1.76
C GLY A 59 33.04 -1.51 -1.23
N ILE A 60 33.92 -0.52 -1.42
CA ILE A 60 33.75 0.86 -0.92
C ILE A 60 32.76 1.66 -1.79
N LYS A 61 32.68 1.40 -3.11
CA LYS A 61 31.68 2.03 -3.99
C LYS A 61 30.27 1.82 -3.47
N ASN A 62 29.93 0.59 -3.11
CA ASN A 62 28.61 0.28 -2.56
C ASN A 62 28.40 0.93 -1.20
N GLY A 63 29.39 0.86 -0.29
CA GLY A 63 29.31 1.51 1.01
C GLY A 63 29.06 3.02 0.92
N LEU A 64 29.77 3.72 0.03
CA LEU A 64 29.58 5.14 -0.24
C LEU A 64 28.21 5.43 -0.86
N PHE A 65 27.76 4.63 -1.83
CA PHE A 65 26.43 4.80 -2.44
C PHE A 65 25.30 4.56 -1.43
N ILE A 66 25.46 3.58 -0.53
CA ILE A 66 24.51 3.31 0.56
C ILE A 66 24.46 4.51 1.52
N ALA A 67 25.63 5.02 1.93
CA ALA A 67 25.71 6.17 2.83
C ALA A 67 25.08 7.43 2.22
N LEU A 68 25.37 7.72 0.95
CA LEU A 68 24.81 8.86 0.23
C LEU A 68 23.31 8.69 -0.01
N PHE A 69 22.86 7.50 -0.41
CA PHE A 69 21.45 7.17 -0.53
C PHE A 69 20.70 7.44 0.79
N ALA A 70 21.22 6.93 1.90
CA ALA A 70 20.60 7.06 3.21
C ALA A 70 20.60 8.51 3.71
N ALA A 71 21.72 9.22 3.56
CA ALA A 71 21.84 10.63 3.94
C ALA A 71 20.86 11.50 3.16
N PHE A 72 20.83 11.38 1.82
CA PHE A 72 19.93 12.19 0.99
C PHE A 72 18.46 11.81 1.18
N ALA A 73 18.13 10.52 1.38
CA ALA A 73 16.76 10.11 1.70
C ALA A 73 16.30 10.68 3.04
N ALA A 74 17.15 10.65 4.08
CA ALA A 74 16.84 11.21 5.39
C ALA A 74 16.64 12.73 5.34
N ILE A 75 17.53 13.46 4.64
CA ILE A 75 17.39 14.90 4.39
C ILE A 75 16.07 15.18 3.65
N ALA A 76 15.78 14.42 2.59
CA ALA A 76 14.56 14.59 1.81
C ALA A 76 13.30 14.40 2.65
N VAL A 77 13.24 13.35 3.48
CA VAL A 77 12.09 13.09 4.37
C VAL A 77 11.90 14.25 5.37
N TYR A 78 12.99 14.75 5.95
CA TYR A 78 12.93 15.90 6.85
C TYR A 78 12.38 17.15 6.14
N LEU A 79 12.97 17.50 5.01
CA LEU A 79 12.55 18.67 4.20
C LEU A 79 11.12 18.54 3.67
N ALA A 80 10.69 17.31 3.35
CA ALA A 80 9.33 17.06 2.90
C ALA A 80 8.32 17.23 4.04
N SER A 81 8.70 16.83 5.27
CA SER A 81 7.87 17.00 6.46
C SER A 81 7.67 18.46 6.87
N SER A 82 8.57 19.36 6.46
CA SER A 82 8.41 20.81 6.62
C SER A 82 7.69 21.50 5.45
N GLY A 83 7.26 20.73 4.43
CA GLY A 83 6.52 21.25 3.29
C GLY A 83 7.37 21.98 2.25
N THR A 84 8.70 21.86 2.33
CA THR A 84 9.62 22.56 1.43
C THR A 84 9.76 21.83 0.09
N GLY A 85 9.82 22.61 -1.01
CA GLY A 85 10.01 22.05 -2.36
C GLY A 85 11.39 21.43 -2.60
N TYR A 86 12.39 21.78 -1.78
CA TYR A 86 13.75 21.27 -1.90
C TYR A 86 13.86 19.76 -1.70
N ALA A 87 12.92 19.14 -0.99
CA ALA A 87 12.90 17.70 -0.76
C ALA A 87 12.95 16.89 -2.06
N LEU A 88 12.34 17.39 -3.15
CA LEU A 88 12.35 16.74 -4.45
C LEU A 88 13.78 16.51 -4.98
N TRP A 89 14.64 17.52 -4.91
CA TRP A 89 16.02 17.42 -5.38
C TRP A 89 16.82 16.37 -4.60
N PHE A 90 16.57 16.28 -3.29
CA PHE A 90 17.19 15.27 -2.44
C PHE A 90 16.66 13.85 -2.72
N PHE A 91 15.37 13.69 -3.02
CA PHE A 91 14.85 12.40 -3.48
C PHE A 91 15.42 11.98 -4.85
N LEU A 92 15.57 12.92 -5.79
CA LEU A 92 16.20 12.66 -7.08
C LEU A 92 17.68 12.28 -6.92
N ALA A 93 18.42 12.97 -6.05
CA ALA A 93 19.80 12.60 -5.71
C ALA A 93 19.86 11.20 -5.10
N SER A 94 18.99 10.88 -4.14
CA SER A 94 18.89 9.53 -3.56
C SER A 94 18.54 8.46 -4.62
N ALA A 95 17.64 8.76 -5.57
CA ALA A 95 17.32 7.88 -6.69
C ALA A 95 18.53 7.62 -7.61
N ALA A 96 19.38 8.63 -7.85
CA ALA A 96 20.61 8.45 -8.61
C ALA A 96 21.56 7.47 -7.92
N PHE A 97 21.76 7.59 -6.60
CA PHE A 97 22.57 6.61 -5.85
C PHE A 97 21.93 5.23 -5.80
N LEU A 98 20.60 5.14 -5.74
CA LEU A 98 19.88 3.89 -5.88
C LEU A 98 20.20 3.21 -7.22
N LEU A 99 20.12 3.93 -8.33
CA LEU A 99 20.46 3.39 -9.66
C LEU A 99 21.93 2.95 -9.77
N LEU A 100 22.85 3.71 -9.18
CA LEU A 100 24.26 3.32 -9.10
C LEU A 100 24.45 2.02 -8.31
N MET A 101 23.72 1.84 -7.20
CA MET A 101 23.71 0.58 -6.44
C MET A 101 23.12 -0.57 -7.25
N MET A 102 22.00 -0.35 -7.96
CA MET A 102 21.38 -1.38 -8.80
C MET A 102 22.33 -1.84 -9.91
N ARG A 103 23.10 -0.90 -10.49
CA ARG A 103 24.12 -1.22 -11.50
C ARG A 103 25.28 -2.02 -10.91
N SER A 104 25.75 -1.67 -9.71
CA SER A 104 26.93 -2.31 -9.11
C SER A 104 26.67 -3.65 -8.41
N SER A 105 25.43 -3.93 -7.97
CA SER A 105 25.10 -5.05 -7.06
C SER A 105 24.35 -6.22 -7.71
N GLY A 106 24.46 -6.39 -9.02
CA GLY A 106 23.80 -7.48 -9.76
C GLY A 106 23.12 -7.05 -11.05
N GLY A 107 23.30 -5.79 -11.46
CA GLY A 107 22.78 -5.22 -12.69
C GLY A 107 21.30 -4.86 -12.60
N ILE A 108 20.93 -3.76 -13.27
CA ILE A 108 19.57 -3.22 -13.28
C ILE A 108 18.55 -4.31 -13.70
N SER A 109 18.90 -5.13 -14.70
CA SER A 109 18.05 -6.23 -15.17
C SER A 109 17.75 -7.30 -14.13
N GLY A 110 18.67 -7.57 -13.20
CA GLY A 110 18.45 -8.55 -12.13
C GLY A 110 17.45 -8.08 -11.06
N LEU A 111 17.15 -6.79 -11.01
CA LEU A 111 16.25 -6.15 -10.04
C LEU A 111 14.91 -5.71 -10.64
N THR A 112 14.91 -5.31 -11.91
CA THR A 112 13.70 -4.80 -12.60
C THR A 112 13.14 -5.73 -13.66
N GLY A 113 13.82 -6.85 -13.92
CA GLY A 113 13.29 -7.95 -14.71
C GLY A 113 12.48 -8.92 -13.86
N ILE A 114 11.43 -9.50 -14.46
CA ILE A 114 10.72 -10.61 -13.83
C ILE A 114 11.58 -11.86 -13.98
N GLN A 115 12.15 -12.30 -12.86
CA GLN A 115 13.02 -13.47 -12.83
C GLN A 115 12.25 -14.73 -13.24
N GLN A 116 12.84 -15.56 -14.09
CA GLN A 116 12.22 -16.80 -14.59
C GLN A 116 12.36 -17.95 -13.60
N GLU A 117 13.44 -17.98 -12.81
CA GLU A 117 13.66 -19.00 -11.79
C GLU A 117 13.15 -18.53 -10.43
N SER A 118 12.38 -19.39 -9.76
CA SER A 118 11.90 -19.13 -8.41
C SER A 118 12.96 -19.53 -7.39
N ALA A 119 13.37 -18.59 -6.53
CA ALA A 119 14.16 -18.94 -5.36
C ALA A 119 13.40 -19.94 -4.49
N LYS A 120 14.04 -21.08 -4.16
CA LYS A 120 13.45 -22.10 -3.27
C LYS A 120 12.96 -21.46 -1.96
N PRO A 121 11.83 -21.91 -1.42
CA PRO A 121 11.34 -21.38 -0.15
C PRO A 121 12.36 -21.64 0.97
N GLU A 122 12.77 -20.58 1.67
CA GLU A 122 13.65 -20.65 2.82
C GLU A 122 12.88 -21.16 4.05
N LYS A 123 13.51 -21.98 4.91
CA LYS A 123 12.85 -22.58 6.08
C LYS A 123 12.23 -21.57 7.05
N TRP A 124 12.72 -20.34 7.10
CA TRP A 124 12.19 -19.28 7.97
C TRP A 124 10.91 -18.65 7.43
N GLU A 125 10.64 -18.74 6.12
CA GLU A 125 9.47 -18.09 5.49
C GLU A 125 8.17 -18.56 6.14
N LYS A 126 8.05 -19.86 6.47
CA LYS A 126 6.86 -20.40 7.16
C LYS A 126 6.65 -19.81 8.55
N TYR A 127 7.72 -19.63 9.34
CA TYR A 127 7.63 -19.06 10.69
C TYR A 127 7.34 -17.57 10.62
N PHE A 128 7.91 -16.87 9.65
CA PHE A 128 7.57 -15.48 9.36
C PHE A 128 6.10 -15.32 8.98
N LEU A 129 5.55 -16.19 8.12
CA LEU A 129 4.13 -16.15 7.76
C LEU A 129 3.21 -16.41 8.95
N ILE A 130 3.56 -17.35 9.83
CA ILE A 130 2.81 -17.57 11.09
C ILE A 130 2.82 -16.31 11.96
N LEU A 131 3.99 -15.70 12.14
CA LEU A 131 4.13 -14.45 12.90
C LEU A 131 3.36 -13.31 12.23
N LEU A 132 3.43 -13.18 10.91
CA LEU A 132 2.70 -12.18 10.14
C LEU A 132 1.19 -12.35 10.33
N ILE A 133 0.66 -13.58 10.22
CA ILE A 133 -0.76 -13.87 10.46
C ILE A 133 -1.16 -13.48 11.89
N ALA A 134 -0.35 -13.77 12.90
CA ALA A 134 -0.61 -13.34 14.26
C ALA A 134 -0.67 -11.80 14.38
N ILE A 135 0.30 -11.07 13.81
CA ILE A 135 0.30 -9.60 13.78
C ILE A 135 -0.97 -9.07 13.08
N LEU A 136 -1.34 -9.65 11.94
CA LEU A 136 -2.51 -9.24 11.18
C LEU A 136 -3.81 -9.48 11.95
N PHE A 137 -3.92 -10.62 12.63
CA PHE A 137 -5.04 -10.92 13.51
C PHE A 137 -5.19 -9.87 14.62
N PHE A 138 -4.12 -9.59 15.38
CA PHE A 138 -4.20 -8.61 16.46
C PHE A 138 -4.50 -7.19 15.95
N THR A 139 -3.81 -6.75 14.91
CA THR A 139 -4.00 -5.38 14.39
C THR A 139 -5.38 -5.15 13.78
N ARG A 140 -6.04 -6.17 13.22
CA ARG A 140 -7.30 -6.01 12.45
C ARG A 140 -8.53 -6.60 13.13
N MET A 141 -8.37 -7.59 14.01
CA MET A 141 -9.47 -8.36 14.59
C MET A 141 -9.55 -8.29 16.11
N PHE A 142 -8.58 -7.66 16.78
CA PHE A 142 -8.67 -7.48 18.23
C PHE A 142 -9.86 -6.56 18.56
N MET A 143 -10.86 -7.10 19.27
CA MET A 143 -12.05 -6.39 19.78
C MET A 143 -12.73 -5.48 18.73
N PRO A 144 -13.28 -6.05 17.64
CA PRO A 144 -13.77 -5.27 16.49
C PRO A 144 -15.00 -4.42 16.84
N GLY A 145 -15.77 -4.79 17.87
CA GLY A 145 -16.90 -4.00 18.38
C GLY A 145 -16.52 -2.84 19.30
N GLN A 146 -15.26 -2.81 19.79
CA GLN A 146 -14.79 -1.75 20.71
C GLN A 146 -13.83 -0.76 20.04
N TYR A 147 -13.09 -1.20 19.02
CA TYR A 147 -12.11 -0.35 18.34
C TYR A 147 -12.36 -0.31 16.83
N PRO A 148 -12.95 0.78 16.29
CA PRO A 148 -13.47 1.95 17.01
C PRO A 148 -14.79 1.66 17.77
N ALA A 149 -15.17 2.52 18.73
CA ALA A 149 -16.22 2.23 19.71
C ALA A 149 -17.67 2.23 19.17
N GLY A 150 -17.91 2.86 18.03
CA GLY A 150 -19.21 2.89 17.36
C GLY A 150 -19.03 3.03 15.84
N ALA A 151 -20.11 3.31 15.12
CA ALA A 151 -20.11 3.46 13.66
C ALA A 151 -20.84 4.74 13.25
N GLY A 152 -20.38 5.34 12.15
CA GLY A 152 -20.86 6.61 11.60
C GLY A 152 -20.49 6.72 10.13
N GLY A 153 -20.89 7.81 9.47
CA GLY A 153 -20.67 8.01 8.04
C GLY A 153 -21.14 6.80 7.20
N HIS A 154 -20.33 6.41 6.21
CA HIS A 154 -20.63 5.25 5.36
C HIS A 154 -20.82 3.94 6.13
N GLU A 155 -20.07 3.72 7.21
CA GLU A 155 -20.18 2.48 7.98
C GLU A 155 -21.55 2.36 8.66
N GLY A 156 -22.01 3.47 9.27
CA GLY A 156 -23.31 3.57 9.91
C GLY A 156 -24.45 3.44 8.90
N GLU A 157 -24.34 4.09 7.73
CA GLU A 157 -25.31 3.96 6.64
C GLU A 157 -25.36 2.54 6.08
N MET A 158 -24.21 1.91 5.83
CA MET A 158 -24.16 0.52 5.36
C MET A 158 -24.86 -0.40 6.34
N HIS A 159 -24.55 -0.28 7.64
CA HIS A 159 -25.21 -1.08 8.66
C HIS A 159 -26.71 -0.76 8.79
N HIS A 160 -27.11 0.48 8.53
CA HIS A 160 -28.52 0.86 8.49
C HIS A 160 -29.31 0.06 7.44
N TYR A 161 -28.79 -0.03 6.21
CA TYR A 161 -29.47 -0.65 5.08
C TYR A 161 -29.20 -2.15 4.91
N VAL A 162 -28.44 -2.80 5.81
CA VAL A 162 -28.16 -4.24 5.78
C VAL A 162 -29.44 -5.09 5.67
N ASN A 163 -30.47 -4.75 6.44
CA ASN A 163 -31.72 -5.51 6.49
C ASN A 163 -32.62 -5.32 5.26
N ASP A 164 -32.30 -4.34 4.41
CA ASP A 164 -33.08 -4.03 3.22
C ASP A 164 -32.56 -4.80 2.00
N LEU A 165 -31.43 -5.50 2.15
CA LEU A 165 -30.93 -6.42 1.12
C LEU A 165 -31.79 -7.68 1.08
N LYS A 166 -32.18 -8.06 -0.14
CA LYS A 166 -32.95 -9.26 -0.41
C LYS A 166 -32.15 -10.51 -0.05
N ILE A 167 -32.85 -11.64 0.08
CA ILE A 167 -32.23 -12.96 0.32
C ILE A 167 -31.33 -13.38 -0.85
N GLU A 168 -31.61 -12.89 -2.06
CA GLU A 168 -30.84 -13.22 -3.27
C GLU A 168 -29.71 -12.20 -3.53
N TYR A 169 -28.52 -12.71 -3.85
CA TYR A 169 -27.35 -11.91 -4.18
C TYR A 169 -27.58 -11.02 -5.42
N THR A 170 -27.36 -9.71 -5.27
CA THR A 170 -27.31 -8.75 -6.38
C THR A 170 -25.89 -8.21 -6.49
N GLY A 171 -25.36 -7.94 -7.68
CA GLY A 171 -23.98 -7.42 -7.82
C GLY A 171 -23.77 -6.00 -7.26
N HIS A 172 -24.85 -5.25 -7.06
CA HIS A 172 -24.86 -3.89 -6.53
C HIS A 172 -26.20 -3.60 -5.83
N SER A 173 -26.22 -2.66 -4.88
CA SER A 173 -27.44 -2.34 -4.11
C SER A 173 -28.36 -1.39 -4.90
N PHE A 174 -29.67 -1.59 -4.80
CA PHE A 174 -30.68 -0.66 -5.34
C PHE A 174 -30.99 0.49 -4.35
N PRO A 175 -31.45 1.66 -4.81
CA PRO A 175 -32.02 2.70 -3.95
C PRO A 175 -33.18 2.14 -3.09
N PRO A 176 -33.41 2.66 -1.86
CA PRO A 176 -32.75 3.81 -1.23
C PRO A 176 -31.42 3.49 -0.53
N ASN A 177 -30.86 2.29 -0.71
CA ASN A 177 -29.53 1.95 -0.20
C ASN A 177 -28.46 2.85 -0.84
N ILE A 178 -27.28 2.94 -0.24
CA ILE A 178 -26.19 3.87 -0.59
C ILE A 178 -25.54 3.63 -1.97
N SER A 179 -26.12 2.77 -2.81
CA SER A 179 -25.59 2.36 -4.12
C SER A 179 -24.17 1.80 -4.00
N PHE A 180 -23.95 0.84 -3.10
CA PHE A 180 -22.66 0.20 -2.86
C PHE A 180 -22.59 -1.23 -3.42
N PRO A 181 -21.37 -1.76 -3.63
CA PRO A 181 -21.18 -3.20 -3.82
C PRO A 181 -21.73 -3.97 -2.63
N THR A 182 -22.44 -5.06 -2.90
CA THR A 182 -23.25 -5.76 -1.90
C THR A 182 -22.53 -6.88 -1.18
N LEU A 183 -21.43 -7.41 -1.74
CA LEU A 183 -20.70 -8.55 -1.16
C LEU A 183 -20.30 -8.30 0.30
N VAL A 184 -19.85 -7.09 0.60
CA VAL A 184 -19.51 -6.67 1.97
C VAL A 184 -20.70 -6.86 2.92
N PHE A 185 -21.91 -6.51 2.50
CA PHE A 185 -23.11 -6.65 3.31
C PHE A 185 -23.48 -8.11 3.54
N TYR A 186 -23.46 -8.96 2.50
CA TYR A 186 -23.75 -10.38 2.65
C TYR A 186 -22.74 -11.08 3.56
N GLN A 187 -21.46 -10.69 3.50
CA GLN A 187 -20.44 -11.21 4.42
C GLN A 187 -20.67 -10.73 5.85
N GLY A 188 -21.09 -9.48 6.04
CA GLY A 188 -21.46 -8.94 7.35
C GLY A 188 -22.69 -9.65 7.94
N ILE A 189 -23.75 -9.86 7.15
CA ILE A 189 -24.94 -10.64 7.53
C ILE A 189 -24.56 -12.07 7.88
N PHE A 190 -23.65 -12.68 7.12
CA PHE A 190 -23.17 -14.02 7.43
C PHE A 190 -22.44 -14.05 8.78
N ALA A 191 -21.54 -13.10 9.04
CA ALA A 191 -20.83 -13.02 10.31
C ALA A 191 -21.78 -12.76 11.50
N SER A 192 -22.80 -11.90 11.33
CA SER A 192 -23.74 -11.59 12.41
C SER A 192 -24.59 -12.79 12.86
N LYS A 193 -24.80 -13.79 11.98
CA LYS A 193 -25.46 -15.05 12.37
C LYS A 193 -24.67 -15.87 13.38
N PHE A 194 -23.34 -15.78 13.38
CA PHE A 194 -22.48 -16.55 14.29
C PHE A 194 -22.05 -15.76 15.53
N PHE A 195 -21.84 -14.45 15.38
CA PHE A 195 -21.25 -13.60 16.42
C PHE A 195 -22.24 -12.59 17.01
N GLY A 196 -23.51 -12.61 16.58
CA GLY A 196 -24.55 -11.68 17.02
C GLY A 196 -24.68 -10.44 16.13
N ASP A 197 -25.86 -9.81 16.19
CA ASP A 197 -26.21 -8.60 15.43
C ASP A 197 -25.61 -7.33 16.08
N GLU A 198 -24.30 -7.22 16.01
CA GLU A 198 -23.53 -6.08 16.50
C GLU A 198 -22.48 -5.63 15.49
N ILE A 199 -22.07 -4.36 15.56
CA ILE A 199 -21.15 -3.75 14.59
C ILE A 199 -19.83 -4.50 14.45
N GLY A 200 -19.35 -5.10 15.56
CA GLY A 200 -18.14 -5.91 15.57
C GLY A 200 -18.22 -7.09 14.60
N SER A 201 -19.37 -7.76 14.53
CA SER A 201 -19.59 -8.89 13.61
C SER A 201 -19.53 -8.44 12.15
N TYR A 202 -20.10 -7.27 11.81
CA TYR A 202 -20.05 -6.71 10.47
C TYR A 202 -18.63 -6.27 10.02
N ARG A 203 -17.74 -5.96 10.97
CA ARG A 203 -16.34 -5.59 10.70
C ARG A 203 -15.42 -6.78 10.45
N LEU A 204 -15.75 -7.96 10.97
CA LEU A 204 -14.90 -9.17 10.85
C LEU A 204 -14.50 -9.49 9.41
N PRO A 205 -15.41 -9.47 8.40
CA PRO A 205 -15.03 -9.70 7.01
C PRO A 205 -13.99 -8.70 6.49
N SER A 206 -14.15 -7.41 6.80
CA SER A 206 -13.19 -6.38 6.40
C SER A 206 -11.81 -6.61 7.03
N GLY A 207 -11.76 -7.11 8.26
CA GLY A 207 -10.52 -7.53 8.92
C GLY A 207 -9.86 -8.72 8.21
N LEU A 208 -10.64 -9.72 7.80
CA LEU A 208 -10.18 -10.88 7.03
C LEU A 208 -9.60 -10.45 5.68
N TRP A 209 -10.33 -9.62 4.93
CA TRP A 209 -9.86 -9.12 3.64
C TRP A 209 -8.63 -8.24 3.79
N GLY A 210 -8.59 -7.41 4.84
CA GLY A 210 -7.41 -6.64 5.19
C GLY A 210 -6.18 -7.53 5.45
N ALA A 211 -6.34 -8.64 6.17
CA ALA A 211 -5.25 -9.59 6.40
C ALA A 211 -4.86 -10.32 5.10
N ALA A 212 -5.84 -10.79 4.33
CA ALA A 212 -5.63 -11.44 3.04
C ALA A 212 -4.88 -10.53 2.06
N GLY A 213 -5.10 -9.22 2.11
CA GLY A 213 -4.43 -8.22 1.27
C GLY A 213 -2.93 -8.15 1.53
N ILE A 214 -2.53 -8.19 2.80
CA ILE A 214 -1.11 -8.21 3.17
C ILE A 214 -0.47 -9.56 2.81
N ILE A 215 -1.19 -10.67 2.95
CA ILE A 215 -0.70 -11.99 2.56
C ILE A 215 -0.51 -12.07 1.04
N ALA A 216 -1.50 -11.64 0.26
CA ALA A 216 -1.41 -11.55 -1.20
C ALA A 216 -0.27 -10.61 -1.63
N PHE A 217 -0.09 -9.47 -0.94
CA PHE A 217 1.04 -8.58 -1.12
C PHE A 217 2.38 -9.29 -0.91
N TYR A 218 2.54 -10.06 0.19
CA TYR A 218 3.77 -10.80 0.44
C TYR A 218 4.09 -11.75 -0.71
N PHE A 219 3.11 -12.52 -1.19
CA PHE A 219 3.32 -13.45 -2.30
C PHE A 219 3.63 -12.74 -3.63
N LEU A 220 3.01 -11.59 -3.90
CA LEU A 220 3.35 -10.77 -5.05
C LEU A 220 4.76 -10.18 -4.93
N ALA A 221 5.10 -9.58 -3.79
CA ALA A 221 6.44 -9.04 -3.54
C ALA A 221 7.51 -10.13 -3.60
N ARG A 222 7.21 -11.35 -3.11
CA ARG A 222 8.04 -12.56 -3.23
C ARG A 222 8.17 -13.05 -4.67
N ALA A 223 7.15 -12.80 -5.48
CA ALA A 223 7.17 -13.06 -6.91
C ALA A 223 7.95 -12.01 -7.70
N LEU A 224 8.24 -10.82 -7.14
CA LEU A 224 8.98 -9.76 -7.82
C LEU A 224 10.43 -9.62 -7.30
N PHE A 225 10.64 -9.87 -6.01
CA PHE A 225 11.88 -9.62 -5.29
C PHE A 225 12.31 -10.84 -4.46
N SER A 226 13.31 -10.66 -3.58
CA SER A 226 13.73 -11.71 -2.66
C SER A 226 12.70 -11.92 -1.52
N PRO A 227 12.67 -13.10 -0.88
CA PRO A 227 11.84 -13.32 0.31
C PRO A 227 12.07 -12.33 1.45
N ARG A 228 13.31 -11.85 1.60
CA ARG A 228 13.66 -10.84 2.60
C ARG A 228 13.03 -9.48 2.29
N ALA A 229 13.07 -9.06 1.03
CA ALA A 229 12.40 -7.83 0.60
C ALA A 229 10.88 -7.93 0.74
N ALA A 230 10.31 -9.07 0.38
CA ALA A 230 8.88 -9.34 0.54
C ALA A 230 8.46 -9.29 2.02
N ALA A 231 9.21 -9.95 2.92
CA ALA A 231 8.93 -9.95 4.36
C ALA A 231 9.00 -8.54 4.97
N PHE A 232 10.08 -7.80 4.64
CA PHE A 232 10.26 -6.43 5.11
C PHE A 232 9.12 -5.51 4.64
N ALA A 233 8.81 -5.51 3.34
CA ALA A 233 7.75 -4.66 2.79
C ALA A 233 6.35 -5.08 3.27
N ALA A 234 6.10 -6.38 3.50
CA ALA A 234 4.83 -6.85 4.03
C ALA A 234 4.60 -6.37 5.47
N LEU A 235 5.64 -6.30 6.30
CA LEU A 235 5.53 -5.70 7.64
C LEU A 235 5.27 -4.19 7.57
N LEU A 236 5.95 -3.47 6.67
CA LEU A 236 5.67 -2.04 6.46
C LEU A 236 4.24 -1.81 5.97
N PHE A 237 3.74 -2.64 5.05
CA PHE A 237 2.36 -2.54 4.58
C PHE A 237 1.35 -2.94 5.67
N ALA A 238 1.67 -3.96 6.48
CA ALA A 238 0.86 -4.35 7.64
C ALA A 238 0.70 -3.19 8.64
N ALA A 239 1.72 -2.35 8.76
CA ALA A 239 1.79 -1.16 9.61
C ALA A 239 1.15 0.10 8.99
N SER A 240 0.65 0.05 7.75
CA SER A 240 -0.01 1.19 7.13
C SER A 240 -1.22 1.61 7.94
N ASN A 241 -1.22 2.83 8.51
CA ASN A 241 -2.33 3.32 9.33
C ASN A 241 -3.64 3.35 8.54
N LEU A 242 -3.59 3.88 7.31
CA LEU A 242 -4.75 3.90 6.40
C LEU A 242 -5.30 2.51 6.12
N HIS A 243 -4.42 1.52 5.89
CA HIS A 243 -4.85 0.14 5.67
C HIS A 243 -5.42 -0.50 6.93
N ILE A 244 -4.82 -0.25 8.11
CA ILE A 244 -5.33 -0.75 9.40
C ILE A 244 -6.74 -0.21 9.63
N VAL A 245 -6.94 1.11 9.52
CA VAL A 245 -8.24 1.75 9.79
C VAL A 245 -9.31 1.20 8.86
N GLN A 246 -9.05 1.15 7.55
CA GLN A 246 -10.02 0.60 6.59
C GLN A 246 -10.31 -0.89 6.81
N SER A 247 -9.31 -1.67 7.24
CA SER A 247 -9.51 -3.09 7.58
C SER A 247 -10.37 -3.31 8.84
N ARG A 248 -10.61 -2.26 9.63
CA ARG A 248 -11.37 -2.34 10.88
C ARG A 248 -12.76 -1.73 10.78
N TRP A 249 -13.11 -1.21 9.62
CA TRP A 249 -14.43 -0.65 9.33
C TRP A 249 -15.21 -1.64 8.49
N PHE A 250 -16.53 -1.67 8.68
CA PHE A 250 -17.44 -2.37 7.78
C PHE A 250 -17.48 -1.63 6.43
N TYR A 251 -16.56 -2.01 5.54
CA TYR A 251 -16.24 -1.23 4.34
C TYR A 251 -15.82 -2.09 3.14
N ALA A 252 -16.39 -1.78 1.98
CA ALA A 252 -16.16 -2.51 0.72
C ALA A 252 -14.74 -2.34 0.15
N GLY A 253 -13.99 -1.31 0.56
CA GLY A 253 -12.65 -1.01 0.03
C GLY A 253 -11.63 -2.12 0.32
N THR A 254 -11.81 -2.84 1.42
CA THR A 254 -10.92 -3.91 1.86
C THR A 254 -10.94 -5.14 0.96
N ILE A 255 -12.09 -5.41 0.32
CA ILE A 255 -12.29 -6.57 -0.58
C ILE A 255 -11.46 -6.43 -1.86
N LEU A 256 -11.14 -5.21 -2.27
CA LEU A 256 -10.51 -4.91 -3.55
C LEU A 256 -9.02 -5.30 -3.62
N ILE A 257 -8.26 -4.99 -2.57
CA ILE A 257 -6.80 -5.17 -2.57
C ILE A 257 -6.41 -6.64 -2.78
N PRO A 258 -6.92 -7.62 -2.01
CA PRO A 258 -6.41 -8.99 -2.04
C PRO A 258 -6.55 -9.68 -3.39
N PRO A 259 -7.73 -9.64 -4.07
CA PRO A 259 -7.89 -10.22 -5.40
C PRO A 259 -7.04 -9.54 -6.46
N LEU A 260 -6.87 -8.21 -6.41
CA LEU A 260 -5.99 -7.48 -7.34
C LEU A 260 -4.54 -7.98 -7.22
N LEU A 261 -4.02 -8.07 -5.99
CA LEU A 261 -2.65 -8.51 -5.74
C LEU A 261 -2.45 -10.00 -6.02
N ALA A 262 -3.43 -10.84 -5.66
CA ALA A 262 -3.42 -12.27 -5.96
C ALA A 262 -3.44 -12.52 -7.47
N GLY A 263 -4.25 -11.76 -8.23
CA GLY A 263 -4.30 -11.84 -9.68
C GLY A 263 -2.94 -11.61 -10.32
N PHE A 264 -2.24 -10.54 -9.94
CA PHE A 264 -0.88 -10.30 -10.41
C PHE A 264 0.10 -11.37 -9.92
N ALA A 265 0.01 -11.82 -8.67
CA ALA A 265 0.88 -12.87 -8.15
C ALA A 265 0.74 -14.15 -9.00
N PHE A 266 -0.50 -14.59 -9.27
CA PHE A 266 -0.77 -15.75 -10.10
C PHE A 266 -0.26 -15.60 -11.52
N ILE A 267 -0.38 -14.43 -12.15
CA ILE A 267 0.22 -14.16 -13.47
C ILE A 267 1.75 -14.36 -13.41
N ILE A 268 2.43 -13.74 -12.44
CA ILE A 268 3.90 -13.85 -12.32
C ILE A 268 4.33 -15.29 -12.04
N TYR A 269 3.63 -16.02 -11.16
CA TYR A 269 3.89 -17.44 -10.92
C TYR A 269 3.57 -18.30 -12.15
N GLY A 270 2.52 -17.97 -12.91
CA GLY A 270 2.14 -18.61 -14.18
C GLY A 270 3.25 -18.54 -15.21
N ILE A 271 3.86 -17.37 -15.36
CA ILE A 271 5.02 -17.17 -16.24
C ILE A 271 6.21 -18.01 -15.77
N ARG A 272 6.58 -17.89 -14.49
CA ARG A 272 7.76 -18.56 -13.91
C ARG A 272 7.69 -20.08 -14.03
N HIS A 273 6.53 -20.63 -13.68
CA HIS A 273 6.33 -22.07 -13.65
C HIS A 273 5.80 -22.64 -14.96
N ARG A 274 5.55 -21.79 -15.97
CA ARG A 274 4.94 -22.15 -17.26
C ARG A 274 3.61 -22.90 -17.09
N LYS A 275 2.75 -22.39 -16.21
CA LYS A 275 1.46 -23.01 -15.86
C LYS A 275 0.30 -22.13 -16.34
N TRP A 276 -0.39 -22.58 -17.37
CA TRP A 276 -1.50 -21.84 -17.99
C TRP A 276 -2.67 -21.62 -17.02
N TYR A 277 -2.99 -22.59 -16.16
CA TYR A 277 -4.13 -22.51 -15.22
C TYR A 277 -3.96 -21.40 -14.18
N LEU A 278 -2.73 -20.93 -13.91
CA LEU A 278 -2.52 -19.78 -13.04
C LEU A 278 -3.04 -18.48 -13.66
N PHE A 279 -3.10 -18.38 -14.98
CA PHE A 279 -3.77 -17.25 -15.64
C PHE A 279 -5.29 -17.31 -15.47
N PHE A 280 -5.88 -18.50 -15.44
CA PHE A 280 -7.29 -18.68 -15.12
C PHE A 280 -7.61 -18.25 -13.69
N LEU A 281 -6.80 -18.69 -12.71
CA LEU A 281 -6.92 -18.25 -11.31
C LEU A 281 -6.70 -16.74 -11.16
N ALA A 282 -5.78 -16.17 -11.94
CA ALA A 282 -5.59 -14.72 -11.98
C ALA A 282 -6.84 -14.00 -12.50
N GLY A 283 -7.47 -14.55 -13.54
CA GLY A 283 -8.75 -14.09 -14.05
C GLY A 283 -9.83 -14.11 -12.98
N LEU A 284 -10.02 -15.25 -12.30
CA LEU A 284 -10.99 -15.38 -11.21
C LEU A 284 -10.77 -14.34 -10.12
N ALA A 285 -9.51 -14.10 -9.71
CA ALA A 285 -9.17 -13.07 -8.74
C ALA A 285 -9.48 -11.65 -9.27
N ALA A 286 -9.13 -11.35 -10.52
CA ALA A 286 -9.41 -10.06 -11.14
C ALA A 286 -10.92 -9.77 -11.28
N GLY A 287 -11.73 -10.78 -11.64
CA GLY A 287 -13.19 -10.65 -11.69
C GLY A 287 -13.80 -10.48 -10.31
N PHE A 288 -13.23 -11.15 -9.30
CA PHE A 288 -13.66 -11.00 -7.92
C PHE A 288 -13.42 -9.58 -7.37
N ALA A 289 -12.40 -8.87 -7.85
CA ALA A 289 -12.14 -7.48 -7.47
C ALA A 289 -13.30 -6.53 -7.77
N LEU A 290 -14.18 -6.85 -8.74
CA LEU A 290 -15.37 -6.06 -9.07
C LEU A 290 -16.42 -6.04 -7.94
N HIS A 291 -16.39 -7.01 -7.04
CA HIS A 291 -17.29 -7.07 -5.89
C HIS A 291 -16.85 -6.15 -4.73
N GLY A 292 -15.65 -5.57 -4.84
CA GLY A 292 -15.15 -4.54 -3.93
C GLY A 292 -15.66 -3.15 -4.28
N TYR A 293 -15.09 -2.14 -3.62
CA TYR A 293 -15.45 -0.73 -3.75
C TYR A 293 -15.27 -0.13 -5.17
N PHE A 294 -15.85 1.05 -5.44
CA PHE A 294 -15.89 1.68 -6.77
C PHE A 294 -14.55 1.79 -7.52
N PRO A 295 -13.40 2.11 -6.88
CA PRO A 295 -12.11 2.09 -7.56
C PRO A 295 -11.78 0.74 -8.20
N GLY A 296 -12.32 -0.35 -7.64
CA GLY A 296 -12.17 -1.71 -8.15
C GLY A 296 -12.79 -1.95 -9.52
N ARG A 297 -13.71 -1.09 -9.96
CA ARG A 297 -14.23 -1.10 -11.34
C ARG A 297 -13.15 -0.82 -12.37
N GLY A 298 -12.03 -0.19 -11.97
CA GLY A 298 -10.85 0.01 -12.80
C GLY A 298 -9.94 -1.22 -12.92
N ALA A 299 -10.08 -2.23 -12.03
CA ALA A 299 -9.22 -3.42 -12.04
C ALA A 299 -9.12 -4.12 -13.42
N PRO A 300 -10.21 -4.34 -14.18
CA PRO A 300 -10.13 -4.95 -15.51
C PRO A 300 -9.22 -4.17 -16.47
N LEU A 301 -9.27 -2.83 -16.40
CA LEU A 301 -8.44 -1.96 -17.23
C LEU A 301 -6.96 -2.03 -16.82
N ILE A 302 -6.65 -2.20 -15.53
CA ILE A 302 -5.27 -2.36 -15.05
C ILE A 302 -4.68 -3.66 -15.61
N PHE A 303 -5.42 -4.78 -15.54
CA PHE A 303 -4.97 -6.05 -16.12
C PHE A 303 -4.84 -5.96 -17.65
N LEU A 304 -5.81 -5.34 -18.32
CA LEU A 304 -5.76 -5.13 -19.77
C LEU A 304 -4.52 -4.31 -20.17
N ALA A 305 -4.27 -3.18 -19.51
CA ALA A 305 -3.10 -2.34 -19.75
C ALA A 305 -1.79 -3.10 -19.54
N TRP A 306 -1.74 -3.96 -18.51
CA TRP A 306 -0.58 -4.80 -18.26
C TRP A 306 -0.36 -5.84 -19.38
N PHE A 307 -1.41 -6.52 -19.86
CA PHE A 307 -1.31 -7.43 -21.00
C PHE A 307 -0.84 -6.71 -22.26
N CYS A 308 -1.42 -5.55 -22.58
CA CYS A 308 -1.01 -4.72 -23.71
C CYS A 308 0.47 -4.32 -23.60
N ALA A 309 0.91 -3.84 -22.42
CA ALA A 309 2.31 -3.53 -22.18
C ALA A 309 3.21 -4.76 -22.37
N SER A 310 2.78 -5.94 -21.92
CA SER A 310 3.53 -7.19 -22.07
C SER A 310 3.71 -7.60 -23.54
N PHE A 311 2.69 -7.42 -24.38
CA PHE A 311 2.74 -7.75 -25.80
C PHE A 311 3.57 -6.74 -26.62
N VAL A 312 3.48 -5.45 -26.27
CA VAL A 312 4.09 -4.37 -27.07
C VAL A 312 5.52 -4.06 -26.60
N LEU A 313 5.74 -3.92 -25.30
CA LEU A 313 6.98 -3.38 -24.74
C LEU A 313 7.99 -4.47 -24.36
N TRP A 314 7.55 -5.68 -24.02
CA TRP A 314 8.40 -6.71 -23.43
C TRP A 314 8.51 -7.95 -24.31
N ARG A 315 9.07 -7.81 -25.51
CA ARG A 315 9.15 -8.87 -26.56
C ARG A 315 9.88 -10.18 -26.17
N GLY A 316 10.44 -10.29 -24.97
CA GLY A 316 10.99 -11.53 -24.40
C GLY A 316 10.08 -12.24 -23.39
N PHE A 317 8.89 -11.69 -23.12
CA PHE A 317 7.90 -12.29 -22.23
C PHE A 317 7.13 -13.40 -22.95
N ARG A 318 7.12 -14.60 -22.36
CA ARG A 318 6.41 -15.77 -22.91
C ARG A 318 4.89 -15.72 -22.66
N ILE A 319 4.28 -14.55 -22.82
CA ILE A 319 2.83 -14.41 -22.79
C ILE A 319 2.32 -14.51 -24.22
N THR A 320 1.24 -15.28 -24.39
CA THR A 320 0.62 -15.55 -25.69
C THR A 320 -0.87 -15.25 -25.61
N ALA A 321 -1.53 -15.13 -26.76
CA ALA A 321 -2.98 -14.90 -26.81
C ALA A 321 -3.81 -15.93 -26.00
N PRO A 322 -3.49 -17.24 -25.98
CA PRO A 322 -4.16 -18.19 -25.09
C PRO A 322 -4.13 -17.81 -23.61
N HIS A 323 -3.01 -17.28 -23.09
CA HIS A 323 -2.92 -16.84 -21.70
C HIS A 323 -3.88 -15.69 -21.40
N PHE A 324 -3.99 -14.74 -22.35
CA PHE A 324 -4.95 -13.64 -22.27
C PHE A 324 -6.38 -14.15 -22.28
N LEU A 325 -6.74 -15.06 -23.20
CA LEU A 325 -8.10 -15.61 -23.29
C LEU A 325 -8.49 -16.40 -22.05
N VAL A 326 -7.60 -17.26 -21.55
CA VAL A 326 -7.81 -18.04 -20.32
C VAL A 326 -8.00 -17.13 -19.10
N PHE A 327 -7.23 -16.03 -19.02
CA PHE A 327 -7.42 -15.02 -17.98
C PHE A 327 -8.83 -14.40 -18.06
N TRP A 328 -9.25 -13.94 -19.23
CA TRP A 328 -10.56 -13.31 -19.38
C TRP A 328 -11.73 -14.27 -19.20
N LEU A 329 -11.54 -15.56 -19.48
CA LEU A 329 -12.51 -16.60 -19.14
C LEU A 329 -12.69 -16.72 -17.61
N GLY A 330 -11.59 -16.78 -16.86
CA GLY A 330 -11.64 -16.78 -15.40
C GLY A 330 -12.29 -15.50 -14.85
N PHE A 331 -11.92 -14.35 -15.43
CA PHE A 331 -12.52 -13.05 -15.07
C PHE A 331 -14.03 -13.02 -15.28
N ALA A 332 -14.52 -13.54 -16.40
CA ALA A 332 -15.94 -13.55 -16.71
C ALA A 332 -16.73 -14.36 -15.68
N ILE A 333 -16.19 -15.47 -15.17
CA ILE A 333 -16.89 -16.33 -14.19
C ILE A 333 -17.20 -15.56 -12.91
N THR A 334 -16.19 -15.00 -12.24
CA THR A 334 -16.38 -14.28 -10.97
C THR A 334 -16.90 -12.87 -11.16
N GLY A 335 -16.57 -12.20 -12.26
CA GLY A 335 -17.03 -10.85 -12.56
C GLY A 335 -18.48 -10.78 -13.06
N SER A 336 -19.02 -11.87 -13.59
CA SER A 336 -20.35 -11.91 -14.23
C SER A 336 -21.48 -11.31 -13.39
N PRO A 337 -21.63 -11.53 -12.07
CA PRO A 337 -22.78 -11.00 -11.34
C PRO A 337 -22.81 -9.46 -11.34
N VAL A 338 -21.64 -8.83 -11.22
CA VAL A 338 -21.50 -7.37 -11.22
C VAL A 338 -21.65 -6.83 -12.65
N ILE A 339 -21.07 -7.51 -13.64
CA ILE A 339 -21.18 -7.13 -15.06
C ILE A 339 -22.63 -7.21 -15.54
N LEU A 340 -23.33 -8.32 -15.26
CA LEU A 340 -24.73 -8.49 -15.63
C LEU A 340 -25.63 -7.46 -14.93
N PHE A 341 -25.35 -7.12 -13.67
CA PHE A 341 -26.04 -6.03 -12.99
C PHE A 341 -25.81 -4.70 -13.71
N ALA A 342 -24.55 -4.37 -14.04
CA ALA A 342 -24.20 -3.12 -14.70
C ALA A 342 -24.84 -3.00 -16.10
N LEU A 343 -24.98 -4.11 -16.82
CA LEU A 343 -25.65 -4.15 -18.13
C LEU A 343 -27.17 -3.98 -18.02
N LYS A 344 -27.80 -4.60 -17.01
CA LYS A 344 -29.26 -4.51 -16.82
C LYS A 344 -29.71 -3.21 -16.17
N HIS A 345 -28.89 -2.64 -15.29
CA HIS A 345 -29.20 -1.45 -14.50
C HIS A 345 -28.05 -0.43 -14.53
N PRO A 346 -27.67 0.08 -15.72
CA PRO A 346 -26.52 0.96 -15.85
C PRO A 346 -26.69 2.26 -15.06
N GLN A 347 -27.89 2.84 -15.03
CA GLN A 347 -28.16 4.08 -14.29
C GLN A 347 -27.91 3.89 -12.79
N VAL A 348 -28.42 2.78 -12.22
CA VAL A 348 -28.23 2.44 -10.80
C VAL A 348 -26.75 2.15 -10.51
N TYR A 349 -26.10 1.36 -11.37
CA TYR A 349 -24.70 1.01 -11.18
C TYR A 349 -23.79 2.25 -11.19
N PHE A 350 -24.00 3.18 -12.11
CA PHE A 350 -23.16 4.38 -12.24
C PHE A 350 -23.61 5.58 -11.39
N GLN A 351 -24.79 5.52 -10.76
CA GLN A 351 -25.39 6.64 -10.01
C GLN A 351 -24.42 7.31 -9.04
N TYR A 352 -23.77 6.53 -8.16
CA TYR A 352 -22.82 7.09 -7.20
C TYR A 352 -21.62 7.76 -7.88
N MET A 353 -21.08 7.17 -8.95
CA MET A 353 -19.97 7.79 -9.69
C MET A 353 -20.38 9.07 -10.38
N THR A 354 -21.58 9.12 -10.97
CA THR A 354 -22.10 10.33 -11.61
C THR A 354 -22.32 11.45 -10.58
N HIS A 355 -22.90 11.14 -9.42
CA HIS A 355 -23.11 12.13 -8.35
C HIS A 355 -21.80 12.58 -7.68
N ALA A 356 -20.84 11.67 -7.49
CA ALA A 356 -19.58 11.97 -6.82
C ALA A 356 -18.48 12.50 -7.75
N ASN A 357 -18.77 12.68 -9.05
CA ASN A 357 -17.83 13.18 -10.04
C ASN A 357 -18.16 14.63 -10.41
N PRO A 358 -17.34 15.61 -9.96
CA PRO A 358 -17.56 17.04 -10.25
C PRO A 358 -17.45 17.38 -11.74
N ASN A 359 -16.78 16.53 -12.51
CA ASN A 359 -16.40 16.77 -13.89
C ASN A 359 -17.39 16.15 -14.88
N THR A 360 -18.48 15.56 -14.37
CA THR A 360 -19.54 14.97 -15.18
C THR A 360 -20.10 16.01 -16.15
N GLY A 361 -20.08 15.70 -17.45
CA GLY A 361 -20.61 16.56 -18.51
C GLY A 361 -19.68 17.71 -18.97
N GLN A 362 -18.49 17.87 -18.37
CA GLN A 362 -17.59 19.01 -18.66
C GLN A 362 -16.48 18.73 -19.69
N GLY A 363 -16.47 17.53 -20.29
CA GLY A 363 -15.48 17.12 -21.30
C GLY A 363 -14.09 16.79 -20.73
N ILE A 364 -13.19 16.31 -21.60
CA ILE A 364 -11.86 15.80 -21.20
C ILE A 364 -10.92 16.87 -20.64
N GLY A 365 -11.02 18.11 -21.14
CA GLY A 365 -10.17 19.23 -20.71
C GLY A 365 -10.29 19.51 -19.21
N ARG A 366 -11.53 19.44 -18.67
CA ARG A 366 -11.78 19.64 -17.24
C ARG A 366 -11.10 18.57 -16.39
N TYR A 367 -11.12 17.29 -16.80
CA TYR A 367 -10.45 16.22 -16.06
C TYR A 367 -8.93 16.43 -16.00
N ILE A 368 -8.31 16.91 -17.08
CA ILE A 368 -6.87 17.22 -17.12
C ILE A 368 -6.57 18.38 -16.15
N GLU A 369 -7.40 19.42 -16.16
CA GLU A 369 -7.29 20.54 -15.23
C GLU A 369 -7.42 20.09 -13.76
N THR A 370 -8.42 19.27 -13.44
CA THR A 370 -8.60 18.72 -12.08
C THR A 370 -7.38 17.92 -11.64
N ILE A 371 -6.84 17.06 -12.50
CA ILE A 371 -5.60 16.32 -12.22
C ILE A 371 -4.45 17.27 -11.94
N ALA A 372 -4.27 18.31 -12.76
CA ALA A 372 -3.18 19.27 -12.61
C ALA A 372 -3.29 20.06 -11.29
N LEU A 373 -4.49 20.51 -10.93
CA LEU A 373 -4.76 21.21 -9.68
C LEU A 373 -4.52 20.30 -8.46
N ASN A 374 -4.97 19.05 -8.53
CA ASN A 374 -4.86 18.09 -7.44
C ASN A 374 -3.46 17.45 -7.32
N PHE A 375 -2.64 17.52 -8.36
CA PHE A 375 -1.32 16.86 -8.40
C PHE A 375 -0.44 17.25 -7.21
N ARG A 376 -0.39 18.54 -6.88
CA ARG A 376 0.42 19.06 -5.77
C ARG A 376 -0.01 18.48 -4.43
N GLU A 377 -1.32 18.40 -4.19
CA GLU A 377 -1.86 17.93 -2.91
C GLU A 377 -1.68 16.42 -2.75
N TYR A 378 -1.87 15.65 -3.82
CA TYR A 378 -1.58 14.21 -3.81
C TYR A 378 -0.07 13.88 -3.77
N ALA A 379 0.81 14.75 -4.26
CA ALA A 379 2.25 14.58 -4.06
C ALA A 379 2.66 14.81 -2.58
N ARG A 380 1.97 15.73 -1.88
CA ARG A 380 2.22 16.07 -0.47
C ARG A 380 1.68 15.05 0.52
N VAL A 381 0.67 14.27 0.14
CA VAL A 381 -0.01 13.28 1.00
C VAL A 381 0.98 12.32 1.68
N PHE A 382 2.07 11.96 0.98
CA PHE A 382 3.03 10.96 1.42
C PHE A 382 3.94 11.43 2.56
N HIS A 383 4.31 12.72 2.61
CA HIS A 383 5.37 13.21 3.50
C HIS A 383 5.06 14.49 4.26
N PHE A 384 4.07 15.27 3.83
CA PHE A 384 3.74 16.56 4.45
C PHE A 384 2.39 16.55 5.16
N ARG A 385 1.30 16.41 4.39
CA ARG A 385 -0.06 16.63 4.90
C ARG A 385 -1.04 15.76 4.15
N SER A 386 -1.86 15.01 4.88
CA SER A 386 -2.89 14.14 4.33
C SER A 386 -4.30 14.76 4.37
N ASP A 387 -5.32 13.94 4.07
CA ASP A 387 -6.70 14.39 4.01
C ASP A 387 -7.26 14.80 5.38
N MET A 388 -8.32 15.61 5.35
CA MET A 388 -9.03 16.09 6.54
C MET A 388 -10.06 15.10 7.07
N ASP A 389 -10.20 13.95 6.42
CA ASP A 389 -11.21 12.97 6.78
C ASP A 389 -10.76 12.21 8.03
N TYR A 390 -11.14 12.77 9.18
CA TYR A 390 -10.81 12.24 10.49
C TYR A 390 -11.37 10.83 10.73
N SER A 391 -12.22 10.32 9.84
CA SER A 391 -12.66 8.92 9.73
C SER A 391 -11.52 7.94 9.46
N PHE A 392 -10.38 8.42 8.94
CA PHE A 392 -9.26 7.57 8.59
C PHE A 392 -7.99 7.89 9.38
N GLN A 393 -7.81 9.14 9.82
CA GLN A 393 -6.62 9.53 10.57
C GLN A 393 -6.79 10.84 11.36
N MET A 394 -6.17 10.95 12.53
CA MET A 394 -6.18 12.18 13.33
C MET A 394 -5.05 13.13 12.91
N GLY A 395 -5.38 14.40 12.65
CA GLY A 395 -4.40 15.51 12.59
C GLY A 395 -3.72 15.76 11.24
N ARG A 396 -4.31 15.30 10.13
CA ARG A 396 -3.74 15.40 8.76
C ARG A 396 -2.25 14.97 8.63
N PRO A 397 -1.75 13.96 9.37
CA PRO A 397 -0.34 13.61 9.32
C PRO A 397 -0.03 12.92 7.99
N PRO A 398 1.23 12.94 7.52
CA PRO A 398 1.59 12.23 6.31
C PRO A 398 1.23 10.74 6.38
N ILE A 399 0.85 10.15 5.25
CA ILE A 399 0.39 8.76 5.22
C ILE A 399 1.53 7.75 5.38
N LEU A 400 2.78 8.15 5.10
CA LEU A 400 3.94 7.27 5.22
C LEU A 400 4.67 7.50 6.54
N ASP A 401 5.08 6.41 7.16
CA ASP A 401 6.09 6.45 8.20
C ASP A 401 7.46 6.84 7.61
N ARG A 402 8.41 7.22 8.46
CA ARG A 402 9.73 7.70 8.02
C ARG A 402 10.53 6.64 7.25
N VAL A 403 10.37 5.35 7.55
CA VAL A 403 11.10 4.27 6.88
C VAL A 403 10.54 4.08 5.48
N THR A 404 9.21 3.93 5.35
CA THR A 404 8.56 3.84 4.04
C THR A 404 8.80 5.11 3.22
N GLY A 405 8.70 6.28 3.85
CA GLY A 405 8.93 7.59 3.23
C GLY A 405 10.36 7.80 2.73
N ALA A 406 11.37 7.17 3.34
CA ALA A 406 12.75 7.22 2.85
C ALA A 406 13.00 6.28 1.65
N LEU A 407 12.29 5.15 1.60
CA LEU A 407 12.52 4.11 0.59
C LEU A 407 11.64 4.26 -0.66
N PHE A 408 10.40 4.72 -0.51
CA PHE A 408 9.43 4.82 -1.61
C PHE A 408 9.88 5.81 -2.71
N PRO A 409 10.16 7.11 -2.43
CA PRO A 409 10.39 8.08 -3.49
C PRO A 409 11.63 7.79 -4.35
N PRO A 410 12.79 7.38 -3.80
CA PRO A 410 13.94 7.02 -4.63
C PRO A 410 13.63 5.89 -5.63
N ALA A 411 12.92 4.85 -5.21
CA ALA A 411 12.50 3.76 -6.09
C ALA A 411 11.46 4.19 -7.11
N PHE A 412 10.55 5.09 -6.75
CA PHE A 412 9.58 5.68 -7.67
C PHE A 412 10.27 6.45 -8.81
N PHE A 413 11.21 7.35 -8.48
CA PHE A 413 11.98 8.09 -9.49
C PHE A 413 12.90 7.18 -10.31
N ALA A 414 13.55 6.21 -9.67
CA ALA A 414 14.33 5.20 -10.39
C ALA A 414 13.46 4.36 -11.34
N ALA A 415 12.24 3.99 -10.94
CA ALA A 415 11.31 3.23 -11.78
C ALA A 415 10.85 4.03 -13.01
N PHE A 416 10.68 5.35 -12.89
CA PHE A 416 10.38 6.20 -14.05
C PHE A 416 11.49 6.18 -15.10
N LEU A 417 12.75 6.30 -14.67
CA LEU A 417 13.91 6.19 -15.56
C LEU A 417 14.07 4.79 -16.15
N LEU A 418 13.45 3.80 -15.51
CA LEU A 418 13.46 2.39 -15.90
C LEU A 418 12.08 1.93 -16.41
N PHE A 419 11.23 2.85 -16.89
CA PHE A 419 9.84 2.56 -17.24
C PHE A 419 9.69 1.35 -18.18
N PHE A 420 10.57 1.21 -19.17
CA PHE A 420 10.51 0.09 -20.11
C PHE A 420 10.88 -1.28 -19.50
N ARG A 421 11.26 -1.33 -18.22
CA ARG A 421 11.52 -2.58 -17.50
C ARG A 421 10.24 -3.14 -16.88
N PRO A 422 9.99 -4.47 -16.97
CA PRO A 422 8.69 -5.05 -16.59
C PRO A 422 8.25 -4.75 -15.17
N VAL A 423 9.13 -4.90 -14.17
CA VAL A 423 8.78 -4.64 -12.76
C VAL A 423 8.52 -3.16 -12.53
N SER A 424 9.33 -2.28 -13.11
CA SER A 424 9.19 -0.83 -12.95
C SER A 424 7.89 -0.31 -13.56
N ALA A 425 7.59 -0.66 -14.82
CA ALA A 425 6.32 -0.29 -15.43
C ALA A 425 5.12 -0.92 -14.73
N PHE A 426 5.22 -2.16 -14.25
CA PHE A 426 4.15 -2.78 -13.46
C PHE A 426 3.83 -1.97 -12.20
N ILE A 427 4.84 -1.64 -11.38
CA ILE A 427 4.58 -0.90 -10.13
C ILE A 427 4.06 0.51 -10.43
N LEU A 428 4.58 1.18 -11.46
CA LEU A 428 4.07 2.48 -11.91
C LEU A 428 2.63 2.40 -12.40
N LEU A 429 2.27 1.37 -13.18
CA LEU A 429 0.90 1.15 -13.65
C LEU A 429 -0.06 1.01 -12.47
N VAL A 430 0.25 0.15 -11.50
CA VAL A 430 -0.58 -0.04 -10.30
C VAL A 430 -0.65 1.25 -9.47
N PHE A 431 0.46 1.97 -9.33
CA PHE A 431 0.51 3.24 -8.61
C PHE A 431 -0.41 4.29 -9.26
N PHE A 432 -0.22 4.60 -10.55
CA PHE A 432 -1.00 5.62 -11.23
C PHE A 432 -2.47 5.24 -11.38
N ALA A 433 -2.77 3.99 -11.74
CA ALA A 433 -4.15 3.52 -11.78
C ALA A 433 -4.82 3.57 -10.41
N GLY A 434 -4.07 3.33 -9.33
CA GLY A 434 -4.56 3.43 -7.97
C GLY A 434 -4.78 4.87 -7.48
N MET A 435 -3.98 5.83 -7.97
CA MET A 435 -4.10 7.25 -7.64
C MET A 435 -5.21 7.95 -8.44
N LEU A 436 -5.48 7.47 -9.67
CA LEU A 436 -6.34 8.13 -10.63
C LEU A 436 -7.76 8.45 -10.09
N PRO A 437 -8.49 7.52 -9.42
CA PRO A 437 -9.81 7.84 -8.86
C PRO A 437 -9.79 8.95 -7.80
N ALA A 438 -8.69 9.07 -7.05
CA ALA A 438 -8.52 10.12 -6.06
C ALA A 438 -8.25 11.48 -6.72
N MET A 439 -7.42 11.51 -7.76
CA MET A 439 -7.04 12.73 -8.48
C MET A 439 -8.16 13.31 -9.34
N LEU A 440 -9.04 12.46 -9.89
CA LEU A 440 -10.17 12.86 -10.74
C LEU A 440 -11.42 13.26 -9.97
N GLY A 441 -11.54 12.83 -8.72
CA GLY A 441 -12.70 13.15 -7.91
C GLY A 441 -12.62 14.55 -7.32
N ASP A 442 -13.78 15.07 -6.94
CA ASP A 442 -13.98 16.09 -5.91
C ASP A 442 -15.07 15.49 -5.02
N ALA A 443 -14.97 15.63 -3.71
CA ALA A 443 -15.89 15.00 -2.77
C ALA A 443 -16.71 16.02 -1.99
N GLY A 444 -16.62 17.31 -2.32
CA GLY A 444 -17.13 18.37 -1.44
C GLY A 444 -16.31 18.47 -0.13
N PHE A 445 -15.11 17.91 -0.11
CA PHE A 445 -14.13 17.98 0.97
C PHE A 445 -12.81 18.49 0.41
N ASP A 446 -12.02 19.20 1.21
CA ASP A 446 -10.64 19.55 0.89
C ASP A 446 -9.85 18.31 0.43
N HIS A 447 -9.24 18.38 -0.76
CA HIS A 447 -8.23 17.42 -1.20
C HIS A 447 -6.98 17.46 -0.31
N PRO A 448 -6.22 16.35 -0.20
CA PRO A 448 -6.40 15.04 -0.85
C PRO A 448 -7.54 14.20 -0.24
N THR A 449 -7.86 13.03 -0.81
CA THR A 449 -8.82 12.07 -0.20
C THR A 449 -8.18 10.67 -0.10
N GLN A 450 -7.85 10.23 1.11
CA GLN A 450 -7.11 8.99 1.37
C GLN A 450 -7.89 7.74 0.97
N ARG A 451 -9.21 7.72 1.21
CA ARG A 451 -10.07 6.58 0.89
C ARG A 451 -10.08 6.22 -0.60
N ARG A 452 -9.90 7.20 -1.49
CA ARG A 452 -9.95 7.01 -2.95
C ARG A 452 -8.60 6.57 -3.55
N MET A 453 -7.50 6.70 -2.81
CA MET A 453 -6.16 6.29 -3.25
C MET A 453 -5.69 4.94 -2.68
N ILE A 454 -6.57 4.19 -2.02
CA ILE A 454 -6.21 2.92 -1.36
C ILE A 454 -5.55 1.91 -2.31
N MET A 455 -5.95 1.86 -3.58
CA MET A 455 -5.35 0.98 -4.58
C MET A 455 -3.89 1.30 -4.90
N ALA A 456 -3.42 2.52 -4.61
CA ALA A 456 -2.02 2.90 -4.80
C ALA A 456 -1.11 2.40 -3.67
N LEU A 457 -1.66 2.10 -2.48
CA LEU A 457 -0.86 1.72 -1.31
C LEU A 457 0.04 0.50 -1.57
N PRO A 458 -0.45 -0.62 -2.15
CA PRO A 458 0.44 -1.75 -2.45
C PRO A 458 1.63 -1.34 -3.32
N ALA A 459 1.44 -0.47 -4.31
CA ALA A 459 2.54 -0.02 -5.17
C ALA A 459 3.60 0.78 -4.39
N VAL A 460 3.19 1.61 -3.42
CA VAL A 460 4.11 2.33 -2.53
C VAL A 460 5.03 1.36 -1.78
N TYR A 461 4.48 0.29 -1.23
CA TYR A 461 5.27 -0.71 -0.50
C TYR A 461 6.08 -1.62 -1.43
N LEU A 462 5.66 -1.82 -2.69
CA LEU A 462 6.50 -2.48 -3.71
C LEU A 462 7.70 -1.62 -4.12
N PHE A 463 7.55 -0.29 -4.21
CA PHE A 463 8.70 0.61 -4.39
C PHE A 463 9.66 0.55 -3.19
N ALA A 464 9.13 0.53 -1.96
CA ALA A 464 9.96 0.33 -0.77
C ALA A 464 10.71 -1.01 -0.81
N ALA A 465 10.05 -2.08 -1.28
CA ALA A 465 10.67 -3.40 -1.50
C ALA A 465 11.80 -3.34 -2.54
N LEU A 466 11.64 -2.58 -3.63
CA LEU A 466 12.66 -2.40 -4.67
C LEU A 466 13.90 -1.69 -4.10
N SER A 467 13.72 -0.58 -3.37
CA SER A 467 14.82 0.12 -2.69
C SER A 467 15.53 -0.79 -1.70
N PHE A 468 14.76 -1.53 -0.90
CA PHE A 468 15.30 -2.48 0.07
C PHE A 468 16.11 -3.60 -0.59
N GLU A 469 15.60 -4.17 -1.70
CA GLU A 469 16.29 -5.24 -2.41
C GLU A 469 17.61 -4.74 -3.03
N ALA A 470 17.66 -3.51 -3.56
CA ALA A 470 18.89 -2.90 -4.04
C ALA A 470 19.91 -2.70 -2.89
N LEU A 471 19.48 -2.18 -1.74
CA LEU A 471 20.32 -2.04 -0.54
C LEU A 471 20.85 -3.40 -0.07
N ARG A 472 19.98 -4.41 0.01
CA ARG A 472 20.35 -5.76 0.46
C ARG A 472 21.44 -6.35 -0.41
N ARG A 473 21.34 -6.23 -1.74
CA ARG A 473 22.35 -6.73 -2.68
C ARG A 473 23.66 -5.92 -2.59
N ALA A 474 23.57 -4.61 -2.37
CA ALA A 474 24.74 -3.75 -2.21
C ALA A 474 25.52 -4.02 -0.91
N ILE A 475 24.81 -4.25 0.20
CA ILE A 475 25.36 -4.50 1.54
C ILE A 475 25.93 -5.92 1.65
N ALA A 476 25.15 -6.92 1.22
CA ALA A 476 25.50 -8.32 1.38
C ALA A 476 25.35 -9.05 0.04
N PRO A 477 26.40 -8.99 -0.80
CA PRO A 477 26.48 -9.82 -2.00
C PRO A 477 26.35 -11.31 -1.65
N PRO A 478 26.03 -12.20 -2.61
CA PRO A 478 25.68 -13.60 -2.36
C PRO A 478 26.67 -14.41 -1.51
N HIS A 479 27.94 -14.00 -1.47
CA HIS A 479 29.02 -14.67 -0.71
C HIS A 479 29.15 -14.23 0.77
N LYS A 480 28.40 -13.22 1.24
CA LYS A 480 28.48 -12.68 2.63
C LYS A 480 27.23 -12.96 3.47
N THR A 481 26.98 -14.24 3.75
CA THR A 481 25.74 -14.69 4.43
C THR A 481 25.54 -14.08 5.82
N LYS A 482 26.59 -13.93 6.64
CA LYS A 482 26.47 -13.35 8.00
C LYS A 482 26.00 -11.89 7.97
N THR A 483 26.59 -11.06 7.10
CA THR A 483 26.19 -9.66 6.92
C THR A 483 24.76 -9.55 6.40
N ALA A 484 24.34 -10.44 5.48
CA ALA A 484 22.97 -10.48 4.98
C ALA A 484 21.96 -10.76 6.10
N VAL A 485 22.28 -11.69 7.00
CA VAL A 485 21.42 -12.05 8.13
C VAL A 485 21.32 -10.90 9.13
N ILE A 486 22.44 -10.28 9.53
CA ILE A 486 22.43 -9.14 10.46
C ILE A 486 21.62 -7.98 9.88
N PHE A 487 21.87 -7.60 8.62
CA PHE A 487 21.11 -6.54 7.96
C PHE A 487 19.61 -6.86 7.93
N PHE A 488 19.25 -8.11 7.62
CA PHE A 488 17.86 -8.53 7.60
C PHE A 488 17.20 -8.45 8.98
N ILE A 489 17.89 -8.90 10.05
CA ILE A 489 17.40 -8.81 11.42
C ILE A 489 17.17 -7.34 11.81
N LEU A 490 18.15 -6.46 11.58
CA LEU A 490 18.01 -5.03 11.86
C LEU A 490 16.84 -4.40 11.10
N SER A 491 16.63 -4.82 9.85
CA SER A 491 15.54 -4.34 9.01
C SER A 491 14.18 -4.82 9.52
N LEU A 492 14.08 -6.08 9.96
CA LEU A 492 12.87 -6.61 10.59
C LEU A 492 12.58 -5.92 11.92
N THR A 493 13.60 -5.61 12.72
CA THR A 493 13.45 -4.83 13.96
C THR A 493 12.91 -3.43 13.66
N ALA A 494 13.47 -2.74 12.65
CA ALA A 494 12.98 -1.43 12.23
C ALA A 494 11.53 -1.49 11.74
N ALA A 495 11.18 -2.47 10.89
CA ALA A 495 9.81 -2.66 10.43
C ALA A 495 8.84 -3.00 11.58
N SER A 496 9.28 -3.80 12.55
CA SER A 496 8.50 -4.14 13.74
C SER A 496 8.26 -2.92 14.63
N ALA A 497 9.25 -2.03 14.77
CA ALA A 497 9.08 -0.76 15.47
C ALA A 497 8.03 0.13 14.78
N VAL A 498 7.98 0.13 13.43
CA VAL A 498 6.92 0.82 12.67
C VAL A 498 5.55 0.18 12.94
N VAL A 499 5.44 -1.15 12.96
CA VAL A 499 4.19 -1.85 13.32
C VAL A 499 3.71 -1.46 14.71
N ILE A 500 4.59 -1.46 15.71
CA ILE A 500 4.27 -1.08 17.09
C ILE A 500 3.78 0.36 17.14
N LYS A 501 4.51 1.28 16.50
CA LYS A 501 4.14 2.70 16.45
C LYS A 501 2.77 2.90 15.77
N SER A 502 2.55 2.30 14.61
CA SER A 502 1.27 2.41 13.89
C SER A 502 0.11 1.80 14.67
N SER A 503 0.34 0.70 15.37
CA SER A 503 -0.66 0.06 16.24
C SER A 503 -1.00 0.99 17.41
N ARG A 504 0.00 1.60 18.05
CA ARG A 504 -0.22 2.59 19.10
C ARG A 504 -1.02 3.78 18.58
N ASN A 505 -0.63 4.33 17.43
CA ASN A 505 -1.34 5.43 16.80
C ASN A 505 -2.81 5.09 16.51
N PHE A 506 -3.11 3.86 16.12
CA PHE A 506 -4.49 3.43 15.87
C PHE A 506 -5.28 3.23 17.17
N PHE A 507 -4.80 2.40 18.09
CA PHE A 507 -5.56 1.98 19.27
C PHE A 507 -5.65 3.06 20.34
N PHE A 508 -4.61 3.89 20.51
CA PHE A 508 -4.58 4.91 21.56
C PHE A 508 -4.88 6.29 20.99
N ASP A 509 -4.14 6.74 19.98
CA ASP A 509 -4.25 8.14 19.53
C ASP A 509 -5.53 8.36 18.69
N TYR A 510 -5.81 7.46 17.74
CA TYR A 510 -6.99 7.56 16.89
C TYR A 510 -8.26 7.18 17.65
N CYS A 511 -8.35 5.94 18.17
CA CYS A 511 -9.55 5.47 18.87
C CYS A 511 -9.83 6.20 20.19
N GLY A 512 -8.78 6.67 20.89
CA GLY A 512 -8.92 7.43 22.13
C GLY A 512 -9.20 8.92 21.94
N SER A 513 -9.26 9.40 20.69
CA SER A 513 -9.48 10.83 20.45
C SER A 513 -10.89 11.29 20.82
N PRO A 514 -11.04 12.52 21.38
CA PRO A 514 -12.35 13.11 21.64
C PRO A 514 -13.21 13.23 20.38
N TYR A 515 -12.59 13.52 19.23
CA TYR A 515 -13.28 13.62 17.95
C TYR A 515 -13.91 12.28 17.53
N GLN A 516 -13.17 11.18 17.62
CA GLN A 516 -13.72 9.85 17.33
C GLN A 516 -14.86 9.50 18.29
N SER A 517 -14.73 9.87 19.57
CA SER A 517 -15.79 9.67 20.55
C SER A 517 -17.05 10.50 20.25
N MET A 518 -16.90 11.69 19.67
CA MET A 518 -18.02 12.56 19.30
C MET A 518 -18.73 12.11 18.01
N MET A 519 -17.96 11.80 16.96
CA MET A 519 -18.50 11.42 15.64
C MET A 519 -18.96 9.97 15.57
N TYR A 520 -18.24 9.07 16.24
CA TYR A 520 -18.37 7.61 16.14
C TYR A 520 -18.61 6.97 17.51
N GLY A 521 -19.04 7.75 18.50
CA GLY A 521 -19.23 7.28 19.87
C GLY A 521 -20.29 6.19 20.00
N ARG A 522 -20.00 5.20 20.83
CA ARG A 522 -20.91 4.09 21.14
C ARG A 522 -22.32 4.55 21.59
N PRO A 523 -22.48 5.56 22.48
CA PRO A 523 -23.81 5.99 22.91
C PRO A 523 -24.66 6.59 21.78
N PHE A 524 -24.05 7.38 20.88
CA PHE A 524 -24.76 7.94 19.73
C PHE A 524 -25.19 6.85 18.75
N TYR A 525 -24.30 5.90 18.49
CA TYR A 525 -24.59 4.74 17.66
C TYR A 525 -25.71 3.87 18.25
N GLU A 526 -25.62 3.50 19.53
CA GLU A 526 -26.64 2.71 20.23
C GLU A 526 -27.98 3.45 20.30
N GLY A 527 -27.96 4.75 20.60
CA GLY A 527 -29.14 5.62 20.55
C GLY A 527 -29.81 5.58 19.18
N GLY A 528 -29.04 5.72 18.10
CA GLY A 528 -29.53 5.58 16.73
C GLY A 528 -30.18 4.22 16.45
N GLN A 529 -29.59 3.12 16.93
CA GLN A 529 -30.18 1.78 16.80
C GLN A 529 -31.48 1.63 17.61
N ILE A 530 -31.55 2.20 18.82
CA ILE A 530 -32.77 2.20 19.65
C ILE A 530 -33.90 2.98 18.96
N PHE A 531 -33.60 4.19 18.47
CA PHE A 531 -34.56 4.99 17.69
C PHE A 531 -35.06 4.21 16.47
N LYS A 532 -34.19 3.48 15.76
CA LYS A 532 -34.56 2.64 14.62
C LYS A 532 -35.53 1.51 15.00
N ARG A 533 -35.22 0.78 16.08
CA ARG A 533 -36.12 -0.29 16.59
C ARG A 533 -37.48 0.29 16.96
N LYS A 534 -37.50 1.46 17.62
CA LYS A 534 -38.74 2.16 18.02
C LYS A 534 -39.53 2.75 16.84
N LYS A 535 -38.87 3.26 15.80
CA LYS A 535 -39.53 3.78 14.58
C LYS A 535 -40.18 2.65 13.75
N ARG A 536 -39.69 1.42 13.85
CA ARG A 536 -40.35 0.23 13.28
C ARG A 536 -41.58 -0.22 14.07
N THR A 537 -41.64 0.03 15.38
CA THR A 537 -42.82 -0.23 16.22
C THR A 537 -43.83 0.92 16.23
N CYS A 538 -43.38 2.16 16.04
CA CYS A 538 -44.25 3.32 15.78
C CYS A 538 -44.37 3.52 14.28
N ALA A 539 -45.32 2.83 13.64
CA ALA A 539 -45.95 3.39 12.45
C ALA A 539 -46.49 4.77 12.87
N LEU A 540 -45.78 5.84 12.49
CA LEU A 540 -46.17 7.22 12.78
C LEU A 540 -47.58 7.44 12.22
N ARG A 541 -48.57 7.45 13.13
CA ARG A 541 -49.86 8.07 12.87
C ARG A 541 -49.61 9.55 12.63
N GLN A 542 -49.85 9.96 11.39
CA GLN A 542 -50.05 11.32 10.88
C GLN A 542 -48.95 12.37 11.12
N PRO A 543 -48.72 13.30 10.17
CA PRO A 543 -47.85 14.45 10.40
C PRO A 543 -48.47 15.33 11.50
N LEU A 544 -47.66 15.71 12.49
CA LEU A 544 -48.03 16.62 13.58
C LEU A 544 -47.98 18.11 13.17
N PHE A 545 -48.13 18.40 11.88
CA PHE A 545 -48.26 19.77 11.39
C PHE A 545 -49.33 19.80 10.29
N PRO A 546 -50.47 20.48 10.51
CA PRO A 546 -51.33 20.92 9.41
C PRO A 546 -50.59 21.98 8.59
N GLU A 547 -50.90 22.00 7.29
CA GLU A 547 -50.33 22.88 6.25
C GLU A 547 -50.30 24.38 6.60
#